data_AF-A0AA37HR64-F1
#
_entry.id   AF-A0AA37HR64-F1
#
_cell.length_a   1.000
_cell.length_b   1.000
_cell.length_c   1.000
_cell.angle_alpha   90.00
_cell.angle_beta   90.00
_cell.angle_gamma   90.00
#
_symmetry.space_group_name_H-M   'P 1'
#
loop_
_entity.id
_entity.type
_entity.pdbx_description
1 polymer ?
#
loop_
_entity_poly.entity_id
_entity_poly.type
_entity_poly.pdbx_seq_one_letter_code
_entity_poly.pdbx_strand_id
1 'polypeptide(L)' 'MLHADPLLQRPALVHPRVLARALDHLMPAASSRAEVWQMLTERYTVDLDAVAALLPSEEPEPRWLAARD' A
#
# COMPACT_ATOMS: atom_id res chain seq x y z
N MET A 1 -7.40 -14.79 9.05
CA MET A 1 -7.54 -13.54 9.82
C MET A 1 -6.27 -13.39 10.66
N LEU A 2 -5.31 -12.60 10.18
CA LEU A 2 -4.05 -12.37 10.89
C LEU A 2 -4.31 -11.34 12.00
N HIS A 3 -4.46 -11.82 13.23
CA HIS A 3 -4.37 -10.96 14.40
C HIS A 3 -2.90 -10.51 14.52
N ALA A 4 -2.56 -9.42 13.84
CA ALA A 4 -1.29 -8.75 14.07
C ALA A 4 -1.30 -8.24 15.51
N ASP A 5 -0.42 -8.78 16.33
CA ASP A 5 -0.33 -8.46 17.75
C ASP A 5 -0.04 -6.96 17.89
N PRO A 6 -0.94 -6.15 18.48
CA PRO A 6 -0.79 -4.70 18.54
C PRO A 6 0.40 -4.26 19.40
N LEU A 7 0.97 -5.19 20.19
CA LEU A 7 2.13 -4.95 21.04
C LEU A 7 3.47 -5.20 20.33
N LEU A 8 3.46 -5.79 19.13
CA LEU A 8 4.67 -5.94 18.32
C LEU A 8 5.05 -4.59 17.72
N GLN A 9 6.21 -4.07 18.14
CA GLN A 9 6.79 -2.85 17.57
C GLN A 9 7.18 -3.11 16.11
N ARG A 10 6.31 -2.70 15.20
CA ARG A 10 6.60 -2.70 13.76
C ARG A 10 7.53 -1.52 13.43
N PRO A 11 8.52 -1.71 12.53
CA PRO A 11 9.31 -0.61 12.03
C PRO A 11 8.42 0.41 11.30
N ALA A 12 8.63 1.70 11.57
CA ALA A 12 7.89 2.78 10.94
C ALA A 12 8.57 3.20 9.63
N LEU A 13 7.88 3.03 8.51
CA LEU A 13 8.28 3.51 7.19
C LEU A 13 7.63 4.87 6.91
N VAL A 14 8.13 5.90 7.61
CA VAL A 14 7.64 7.29 7.47
C VAL A 14 8.38 8.10 6.40
N HIS A 15 9.54 7.64 5.95
CA HIS A 15 10.32 8.33 4.94
C HIS A 15 10.03 7.78 3.53
N PRO A 16 9.64 8.63 2.56
CA PRO A 16 9.26 8.20 1.20
C PRO A 16 10.34 7.39 0.49
N ARG A 17 11.62 7.69 0.72
CA ARG A 17 12.75 6.94 0.14
C ARG A 17 12.88 5.52 0.69
N VAL A 18 12.63 5.35 1.99
CA VAL A 18 12.68 4.04 2.64
C VAL A 18 11.46 3.22 2.23
N LEU A 19 10.31 3.89 2.11
CA LEU A 19 9.08 3.29 1.62
C LEU A 19 9.22 2.81 0.17
N ALA A 20 9.75 3.64 -0.73
CA ALA A 20 10.01 3.25 -2.13
C ALA A 20 10.92 2.01 -2.22
N ARG A 21 11.99 1.98 -1.43
CA ARG A 21 12.89 0.81 -1.37
C ARG A 21 12.22 -0.44 -0.83
N ALA A 22 11.36 -0.29 0.19
CA ALA A 22 10.59 -1.42 0.71
C ALA A 22 9.60 -1.94 -0.34
N LEU A 23 8.95 -1.05 -1.09
CA LEU A 23 8.07 -1.41 -2.20
C LEU A 23 8.82 -2.15 -3.30
N ASP A 24 10.00 -1.68 -3.72
CA ASP A 24 10.83 -2.37 -4.73
C ASP A 24 11.18 -3.82 -4.33
N HIS A 25 11.32 -4.09 -3.04
CA HIS A 25 11.54 -5.45 -2.53
C HIS A 25 10.26 -6.29 -2.42
N LEU A 26 9.11 -5.65 -2.21
CA LEU A 26 7.82 -6.33 -2.04
C LEU A 26 7.12 -6.61 -3.37
N MET A 27 7.24 -5.72 -4.37
CA MET A 27 6.56 -5.88 -5.65
C MET A 27 6.87 -7.19 -6.37
N PRO A 28 8.13 -7.69 -6.42
CA PRO A 28 8.43 -8.96 -7.09
C PRO A 28 7.84 -10.19 -6.37
N ALA A 29 7.52 -10.04 -5.08
CA ALA A 29 6.98 -11.11 -4.25
C ALA A 29 5.44 -11.09 -4.18
N ALA A 30 4.80 -10.06 -4.74
CA ALA A 30 3.36 -9.87 -4.71
C ALA A 30 2.76 -10.08 -6.10
N SER A 31 1.64 -10.78 -6.15
CA SER A 31 0.87 -11.07 -7.35
C SER A 31 -0.06 -9.92 -7.73
N SER A 32 -0.27 -8.96 -6.82
CA SER A 32 -1.14 -7.79 -7.04
C SER A 32 -0.76 -6.62 -6.13
N ARG A 33 -1.21 -5.40 -6.47
CA ARG A 33 -1.03 -4.20 -5.63
C ARG A 33 -1.74 -4.32 -4.28
N ALA A 34 -2.88 -5.02 -4.23
CA ALA A 34 -3.58 -5.31 -2.99
C ALA A 34 -2.74 -6.22 -2.06
N GLU A 35 -2.00 -7.17 -2.64
CA GLU A 35 -1.09 -8.03 -1.89
C GLU A 35 0.15 -7.25 -1.41
N VAL A 36 0.71 -6.35 -2.23
CA VAL A 36 1.77 -5.42 -1.78
C VAL A 36 1.30 -4.60 -0.57
N TRP A 37 0.08 -4.05 -0.64
CA TRP A 37 -0.52 -3.28 0.45
C TRP A 37 -0.68 -4.11 1.73
N GLN A 38 -1.15 -5.35 1.59
CA GLN A 38 -1.30 -6.27 2.72
C GLN A 38 0.05 -6.58 3.36
N MET A 39 1.07 -6.97 2.57
CA MET A 39 2.41 -7.27 3.08
C MET A 39 3.05 -6.06 3.76
N LEU A 40 2.82 -4.86 3.23
CA LEU A 40 3.34 -3.61 3.78
C LEU A 40 2.74 -3.30 5.16
N THR A 41 1.41 -3.39 5.28
CA THR A 41 0.69 -3.11 6.52
C THR A 41 0.83 -4.20 7.57
N GLU A 42 1.08 -5.45 7.18
CA GLU A 42 1.39 -6.53 8.12
C GLU A 42 2.78 -6.37 8.75
N ARG A 43 3.77 -5.98 7.96
CA ARG A 43 5.19 -5.95 8.39
C ARG A 43 5.62 -4.61 8.95
N TYR A 44 4.98 -3.52 8.54
CA TYR A 44 5.41 -2.16 8.84
C TYR A 44 4.26 -1.26 9.29
N THR A 45 4.59 -0.24 10.07
CA THR A 45 3.72 0.93 10.21
C THR A 45 4.07 1.90 9.09
N VAL A 46 3.08 2.34 8.31
CA VAL A 46 3.33 3.18 7.12
C VAL A 46 2.54 4.47 7.15
N ASP A 47 3.09 5.50 6.52
CA ASP A 47 2.37 6.73 6.21
C ASP A 47 1.48 6.50 4.98
N LEU A 48 0.16 6.63 5.16
CA LEU A 48 -0.83 6.38 4.10
C LEU A 48 -0.66 7.33 2.92
N ASP A 49 -0.36 8.60 3.17
CA ASP A 49 -0.22 9.62 2.13
C ASP A 49 1.05 9.37 1.32
N ALA A 50 2.14 8.99 2.00
CA ALA A 50 3.38 8.61 1.33
C ALA A 50 3.21 7.35 0.47
N VAL A 51 2.41 6.37 0.92
CA VAL A 51 2.10 5.19 0.11
C VAL A 51 1.22 5.56 -1.07
N ALA A 52 0.18 6.37 -0.89
CA ALA A 52 -0.70 6.79 -1.98
C ALA A 52 0.06 7.53 -3.09
N ALA A 53 1.09 8.30 -2.73
CA ALA A 53 1.97 8.97 -3.70
C ALA A 53 2.83 7.99 -4.53
N LEU A 54 3.17 6.81 -3.99
CA LEU A 54 4.01 5.81 -4.65
C LEU A 54 3.21 4.66 -5.30
N LEU A 55 2.04 4.36 -4.76
CA LEU A 55 1.09 3.36 -5.23
C LEU A 55 -0.28 4.03 -5.40
N PRO A 56 -0.47 4.83 -6.47
CA PRO A 56 -1.76 5.47 -6.72
C PRO A 56 -2.81 4.40 -6.97
N SER A 57 -3.93 4.44 -6.24
CA SER A 57 -5.06 3.54 -6.50
C SER A 57 -5.42 3.58 -7.99
N GLU A 58 -5.52 2.41 -8.62
CA GLU A 58 -6.30 2.28 -9.86
C GLU A 58 -7.76 2.45 -9.47
N GLU A 59 -8.20 3.70 -9.25
CA GLU A 59 -9.62 3.97 -9.19
C GLU A 59 -10.20 3.62 -10.56
N PRO A 60 -11.19 2.72 -10.64
CA PRO A 60 -11.95 2.58 -11.87
C PRO A 60 -12.57 3.95 -12.18
N GLU A 61 -12.52 4.38 -13.44
CA GLU A 61 -13.16 5.62 -13.86
C GLU A 61 -14.58 5.69 -13.26
N PRO A 62 -14.96 6.81 -12.64
CA PRO A 62 -16.26 6.93 -12.02
C PRO A 62 -17.33 6.65 -13.08
N ARG A 63 -18.03 5.52 -12.94
CA ARG A 63 -19.10 5.06 -13.82
C ARG A 63 -20.24 6.07 -14.04
N TRP A 64 -20.26 7.16 -13.29
CA TRP A 64 -21.21 8.26 -13.39
C TRP A 64 -20.90 9.18 -14.58
N LEU A 65 -19.71 9.05 -15.18
CA LEU A 65 -19.34 9.69 -16.45
C LEU A 65 -19.76 8.87 -17.68
N ALA A 66 -20.52 7.78 -17.52
CA ALA A 66 -21.18 7.13 -18.65
C ALA A 66 -22.48 7.88 -19.00
N ALA A 67 -22.47 8.51 -20.17
CA ALA A 67 -23.59 9.12 -20.88
C ALA A 67 -24.05 10.51 -20.39
N ARG A 68 -23.41 11.56 -20.90
CA ARG A 68 -24.17 12.72 -21.40
C ARG A 68 -24.32 12.50 -22.90
N ASP A 69 -25.52 12.09 -23.30
CA ASP A 69 -26.04 12.25 -24.66
C ASP A 69 -26.14 13.75 -24.99
#